data_AF-A0A5N4B1F7-F1
#
_entry.id   AF-A0A5N4B1F7-F1
#
_cell.length_a   1.000
_cell.length_b   1.000
_cell.length_c   1.000
_cell.angle_alpha   90.00
_cell.angle_beta   90.00
_cell.angle_gamma   90.00
#
_symmetry.space_group_name_H-M   'P 1'
#
loop_
_entity.id
_entity.type
_entity.pdbx_description
1 polymer ?
#
loop_
_entity_poly.entity_id
_entity_poly.type
_entity_poly.pdbx_seq_one_letter_code
_entity_poly.pdbx_strand_id
1 'polypeptide(L)' 'STQTYENIRKDIIARMRNSTQCTQSRYNLRHRQITYKKGDYVWKRNFVLSDASKNFSAKLAPKFIGPFQIKT' A
#
# COMPACT_ATOMS: atom_id res chain seq x y z
N SER A 1 6.63 41.80 -10.37
CA SER A 1 7.23 40.46 -10.44
C SER A 1 6.81 39.56 -9.27
N THR A 2 6.71 40.06 -8.03
CA THR A 2 6.25 39.28 -6.85
C THR A 2 4.84 38.71 -7.00
N GLN A 3 3.88 39.50 -7.50
CA GLN A 3 2.49 39.06 -7.66
C GLN A 3 2.33 37.87 -8.63
N THR A 4 3.14 37.82 -9.69
CA THR A 4 3.10 36.72 -10.67
C THR A 4 3.63 35.43 -10.07
N TYR A 5 4.70 35.49 -9.26
CA TYR A 5 5.23 34.31 -8.56
C TYR A 5 4.24 33.75 -7.54
N GLU A 6 3.58 34.62 -6.76
CA GLU A 6 2.55 34.20 -5.81
C GLU A 6 1.35 33.52 -6.49
N ASN A 7 0.95 34.03 -7.65
CA ASN A 7 -0.14 33.43 -8.44
C ASN A 7 0.25 32.04 -8.97
N ILE A 8 1.48 31.88 -9.47
CA ILE A 8 2.00 30.59 -9.94
C ILE A 8 2.08 29.58 -8.78
N ARG A 9 2.59 30.01 -7.62
CA ARG A 9 2.69 29.17 -6.42
C ARG A 9 1.31 28.66 -5.98
N LYS A 10 0.31 29.54 -5.96
CA LYS A 10 -1.08 29.19 -5.61
C LYS A 10 -1.66 28.17 -6.58
N ASP A 11 -1.44 28.33 -7.88
CA ASP A 11 -1.92 27.40 -8.91
C ASP A 11 -1.27 26.01 -8.77
N ILE A 12 0.05 25.96 -8.57
CA ILE A 12 0.77 24.68 -8.33
C ILE A 12 0.17 23.95 -7.12
N ILE A 13 -0.04 24.65 -6.00
CA ILE A 13 -0.61 24.05 -4.79
C ILE A 13 -2.04 23.54 -5.03
N ALA A 14 -2.87 24.31 -5.74
CA ALA A 14 -4.24 23.90 -6.07
C ALA A 14 -4.25 22.63 -6.93
N ARG A 15 -3.37 22.54 -7.93
CA ARG A 15 -3.22 21.36 -8.79
C ARG A 15 -2.75 20.14 -8.01
N MET A 16 -1.75 20.30 -7.14
CA MET A 16 -1.28 19.20 -6.29
C MET A 16 -2.38 18.69 -5.36
N ARG A 17 -3.16 19.58 -4.73
CA ARG A 17 -4.29 19.19 -3.88
C ARG A 17 -5.34 18.40 -4.64
N ASN A 18 -5.74 18.88 -5.81
CA ASN A 18 -6.72 18.19 -6.66
C ASN A 18 -6.22 16.80 -7.07
N SER A 19 -4.95 16.69 -7.46
CA SER A 19 -4.34 15.40 -7.82
C SER A 19 -4.35 14.41 -6.65
N THR A 20 -3.96 14.87 -5.45
CA THR A 20 -3.99 14.06 -4.23
C THR A 20 -5.41 13.59 -3.92
N GLN A 21 -6.40 14.48 -4.01
CA GLN A 21 -7.80 14.16 -3.74
C GLN A 21 -8.36 13.12 -4.73
N CYS A 22 -8.09 13.29 -6.04
CA CYS A 22 -8.50 12.33 -7.05
C CYS A 22 -7.87 10.95 -6.83
N THR A 23 -6.58 10.92 -6.49
CA THR A 23 -5.85 9.67 -6.20
C THR A 23 -6.43 8.98 -4.97
N GLN A 24 -6.68 9.72 -3.90
CA GLN A 24 -7.27 9.20 -2.68
C GLN A 24 -8.67 8.65 -2.91
N SER A 25 -9.52 9.38 -3.63
CA SER A 25 -10.87 8.92 -3.97
C SER A 25 -10.85 7.61 -4.77
N ARG A 26 -9.99 7.51 -5.80
CA ARG A 26 -9.85 6.30 -6.61
C ARG A 26 -9.35 5.09 -5.80
N TYR A 27 -8.38 5.31 -4.92
CA TYR A 27 -7.86 4.24 -4.06
C TYR A 27 -8.92 3.79 -3.04
N ASN A 28 -9.56 4.74 -2.37
CA ASN A 28 -10.58 4.48 -1.36
C ASN A 28 -11.79 3.75 -1.94
N LEU A 29 -12.24 4.10 -3.15
CA LEU A 29 -13.41 3.47 -3.79
C LEU A 29 -13.27 1.94 -3.95
N ARG A 30 -12.05 1.44 -4.12
CA ARG A 30 -11.76 0.00 -4.29
C ARG A 30 -11.14 -0.64 -3.05
N HIS A 31 -10.90 0.14 -2.00
CA HIS A 31 -10.32 -0.34 -0.77
C HIS A 31 -11.41 -1.02 0.08
N ARG A 32 -11.18 -2.27 0.46
CA ARG A 32 -12.01 -2.93 1.46
C ARG A 32 -11.54 -2.48 2.84
N GLN A 33 -12.40 -1.81 3.60
CA GLN A 33 -12.14 -1.48 5.00
C GLN A 33 -12.23 -2.75 5.86
N ILE A 34 -11.17 -3.54 5.87
CA ILE A 34 -11.03 -4.70 6.73
C ILE A 34 -10.18 -4.29 7.93
N THR A 35 -10.75 -4.39 9.12
CA THR A 35 -10.04 -4.21 10.39
C THR A 35 -9.88 -5.58 11.05
N TYR A 36 -8.69 -5.82 11.60
CA TYR A 36 -8.40 -7.05 12.33
C TYR A 36 -8.28 -6.75 13.82
N LYS A 37 -8.68 -7.71 14.64
CA LYS A 37 -8.64 -7.64 16.10
C LYS A 37 -7.60 -8.61 16.66
N LYS A 38 -7.20 -8.36 17.90
CA LYS A 38 -6.35 -9.28 18.64
C LYS A 38 -7.05 -10.63 18.78
N GLY A 39 -6.29 -11.70 18.56
CA GLY A 39 -6.82 -13.06 18.55
C GLY A 39 -7.32 -13.54 17.19
N ASP A 40 -7.49 -12.67 16.20
CA ASP A 40 -7.86 -13.09 14.84
C ASP A 40 -6.73 -13.91 14.20
N TYR A 41 -7.13 -14.96 13.47
CA TYR A 41 -6.23 -15.73 12.63
C TYR A 41 -6.17 -15.13 11.24
N VAL A 42 -4.96 -14.76 10.82
CA VAL A 42 -4.69 -14.14 9.53
C VAL A 42 -3.66 -14.91 8.73
N TRP A 43 -3.80 -14.83 7.42
CA TRP A 43 -2.84 -15.34 6.47
C TRP A 43 -1.92 -14.19 6.06
N LYS A 44 -0.61 -14.38 6.20
CA LYS A 44 0.38 -13.38 5.80
C LYS A 44 0.80 -13.65 4.35
N ARG A 45 0.89 -12.60 3.53
CA ARG A 45 1.48 -12.73 2.19
C ARG A 45 2.94 -13.15 2.30
N ASN A 46 3.30 -14.19 1.55
CA ASN A 46 4.65 -14.72 1.53
C ASN A 46 5.51 -13.93 0.52
N PHE A 47 6.64 -13.40 0.98
CA PHE A 47 7.60 -12.64 0.17
C PHE A 47 8.98 -13.29 0.30
N VAL A 48 9.12 -14.48 -0.26
CA VAL A 48 10.37 -15.27 -0.26
C VAL A 48 11.14 -15.06 -1.56
N LEU A 49 12.47 -15.14 -1.48
CA LEU A 49 13.37 -15.10 -2.62
C LEU A 49 13.78 -16.53 -3.01
N SER A 50 13.97 -16.78 -4.30
CA SER A 50 14.53 -18.06 -4.77
C SER A 50 15.97 -18.21 -4.30
N ASP A 51 16.39 -19.44 -4.03
CA ASP A 51 17.73 -19.76 -3.59
C ASP A 51 18.18 -21.07 -4.26
N ALA A 52 19.02 -20.95 -5.29
CA ALA A 52 19.51 -22.09 -6.06
C ALA A 52 20.40 -23.02 -5.22
N SER A 53 21.15 -22.48 -4.25
CA SER A 53 22.02 -23.28 -3.38
C SER A 53 21.22 -24.27 -2.51
N LYS A 54 19.97 -23.92 -2.22
CA LYS A 54 19.02 -24.75 -1.48
C LYS A 54 18.00 -25.46 -2.37
N ASN A 55 18.19 -25.43 -3.70
CA ASN A 55 17.21 -25.92 -4.68
C ASN A 55 15.79 -25.36 -4.45
N PHE A 56 15.69 -24.10 -4.03
CA PHE A 56 14.43 -23.45 -3.68
C PHE A 56 14.00 -22.43 -4.74
N SER A 57 12.74 -22.52 -5.18
CA SER A 57 12.14 -21.57 -6.11
C SER A 57 10.94 -20.87 -5.48
N ALA A 58 11.02 -19.54 -5.36
CA ALA A 58 9.93 -18.72 -4.84
C ALA A 58 8.64 -18.82 -5.68
N LYS A 59 8.76 -19.19 -6.97
CA LYS A 59 7.60 -19.41 -7.85
C LYS A 59 6.73 -20.59 -7.40
N LEU A 60 7.35 -21.59 -6.78
CA LEU A 60 6.66 -22.79 -6.27
C LEU A 60 6.26 -22.64 -4.80
N ALA A 61 6.69 -21.55 -4.14
CA ALA A 61 6.34 -21.30 -2.76
C ALA A 61 4.86 -20.89 -2.62
N PRO A 62 4.21 -21.24 -1.49
CA PRO A 62 2.83 -20.84 -1.24
C PRO A 62 2.72 -19.31 -1.16
N LYS A 63 1.68 -18.76 -1.78
CA LYS A 63 1.43 -17.31 -1.86
C LYS A 63 1.12 -16.69 -0.50
N PHE A 64 0.52 -17.46 0.39
CA PHE A 64 0.18 -17.08 1.76
C PHE A 64 0.65 -18.14 2.73
N ILE A 65 1.07 -17.70 3.91
CA ILE A 65 1.52 -18.55 5.01
C ILE A 65 0.72 -18.25 6.27
N GLY A 66 0.57 -19.23 7.14
CA GLY A 66 -0.23 -19.12 8.36
C GLY A 66 -0.88 -20.45 8.74
N PRO A 67 -1.90 -20.42 9.62
CA PRO A 67 -2.51 -19.22 10.20
C PRO A 67 -1.64 -18.55 11.28
N PHE A 68 -1.56 -17.22 11.27
CA PHE A 68 -0.91 -16.43 12.31
C PHE A 68 -1.96 -15.76 13.20
N GLN A 69 -1.70 -15.69 14.50
CA GLN A 69 -2.56 -14.96 15.43
C GLN A 69 -2.03 -13.55 15.66
N ILE A 70 -2.90 -12.55 15.59
CA ILE A 70 -2.53 -11.16 15.92
C ILE A 70 -2.35 -11.05 17.44
N LYS A 71 -1.11 -10.80 17.87
CA LYS A 71 -0.73 -10.56 19.27
C LYS A 71 -0.73 -9.07 19.60
N THR A 72 -0.82 -8.78 20.91
CA THR A 72 -0.79 -7.43 21.51
C THR A 72 0.51 -6.70 21.26
#